data_AF-I3ZJ07-F1
#
_entry.id   AF-I3ZJ07-F1
#
_cell.length_a   1.000
_cell.length_b   1.000
_cell.length_c   1.000
_cell.angle_alpha   90.00
_cell.angle_beta   90.00
_cell.angle_gamma   90.00
#
_symmetry.space_group_name_H-M   'P 1'
#
loop_
_entity.id
_entity.type
_entity.pdbx_description
1 polymer ?
#
loop_
_entity_poly.entity_id
_entity_poly.type
_entity_poly.pdbx_seq_one_letter_code
_entity_poly.pdbx_strand_id
1 'polypeptide(L)'
;MKHRISPKLAYATAAVLFLIAVIPVPGLVAPDWTVTTLDASHRPISGITVREVWKHYSLESISHEEDHVTNSTGQVHFARRQRRSSVAGRFLGCLGQVLSTGAEASCGPHSYLVAFGKGIDTMDWQDAEQENGTSEPWQSSTLILKH
;
A
#
# COMPACT_ATOMS: atom_id res chain seq x y z
N MET A 1 -34.03 -24.67 -24.14
CA MET A 1 -34.62 -23.31 -24.20
C MET A 1 -33.48 -22.30 -24.15
N LYS A 2 -33.26 -21.51 -25.22
CA LYS A 2 -32.32 -20.37 -25.18
C LYS A 2 -33.06 -19.17 -24.60
N HIS A 3 -32.68 -18.71 -23.41
CA HIS A 3 -33.17 -17.45 -22.86
C HIS A 3 -32.73 -16.31 -23.78
N ARG A 4 -33.66 -15.74 -24.55
CA ARG A 4 -33.40 -14.59 -25.41
C ARG A 4 -33.58 -13.33 -24.58
N ILE A 5 -32.47 -12.80 -24.06
CA ILE A 5 -32.44 -11.52 -23.35
C ILE A 5 -32.91 -10.43 -24.32
N SER A 6 -33.84 -9.58 -23.89
CA SER A 6 -34.33 -8.48 -24.73
C SER A 6 -33.24 -7.42 -24.91
N PRO A 7 -33.12 -6.76 -26.07
CA PRO A 7 -32.09 -5.76 -26.31
C PRO A 7 -32.19 -4.59 -25.32
N LYS A 8 -33.42 -4.23 -24.90
CA LYS A 8 -33.65 -3.20 -23.86
C LYS A 8 -33.04 -3.59 -22.52
N LEU A 9 -33.20 -4.84 -22.11
CA LEU A 9 -32.61 -5.35 -20.87
C LEU A 9 -31.08 -5.38 -20.98
N ALA A 10 -30.54 -5.79 -22.13
CA ALA A 10 -29.09 -5.80 -22.37
C ALA A 10 -28.46 -4.38 -22.28
N TYR A 11 -29.08 -3.37 -22.91
CA TYR A 11 -28.60 -1.99 -22.82
C TYR A 11 -28.69 -1.42 -21.40
N ALA A 12 -29.79 -1.69 -20.69
CA ALA A 12 -29.94 -1.27 -19.31
C ALA A 12 -28.85 -1.90 -18.41
N THR A 13 -28.59 -3.20 -18.56
CA THR A 13 -27.51 -3.88 -17.84
C THR A 13 -26.14 -3.28 -18.18
N ALA A 14 -25.85 -3.04 -19.46
CA ALA A 14 -24.59 -2.44 -19.89
C ALA A 14 -24.40 -1.03 -19.31
N ALA A 15 -25.45 -0.20 -19.29
CA ALA A 15 -25.42 1.13 -18.70
C ALA A 15 -25.15 1.08 -17.19
N VAL A 16 -25.79 0.16 -16.46
CA VAL A 16 -25.55 -0.02 -15.03
C VAL A 16 -24.12 -0.47 -14.76
N LEU A 17 -23.60 -1.44 -15.51
CA LEU A 17 -22.20 -1.89 -15.38
C LEU A 17 -21.21 -0.76 -15.69
N PHE A 18 -21.50 0.05 -16.72
CA PHE A 18 -20.69 1.21 -17.06
C PHE A 18 -20.66 2.22 -15.91
N LEU A 19 -21.81 2.56 -15.33
CA LEU A 19 -21.89 3.46 -14.18
C LEU A 19 -21.09 2.93 -12.99
N ILE A 20 -21.26 1.65 -12.64
CA ILE A 20 -20.49 1.00 -11.57
C ILE A 20 -18.98 1.09 -11.86
N ALA A 21 -18.57 0.89 -13.12
CA ALA A 21 -17.17 0.89 -13.51
C ALA A 21 -16.52 2.29 -13.42
N VAL A 22 -17.26 3.37 -13.64
CA VAL A 22 -16.73 4.75 -13.66
C VAL A 22 -16.89 5.51 -12.35
N ILE A 23 -17.77 5.08 -11.45
CA ILE A 23 -17.96 5.74 -10.15
C ILE A 23 -16.70 5.61 -9.29
N PRO A 24 -16.11 6.73 -8.81
CA PRO A 24 -14.93 6.68 -7.94
C PRO A 24 -15.27 6.16 -6.54
N VAL A 25 -14.74 5.00 -6.19
CA VAL A 25 -14.85 4.39 -4.85
C VAL A 25 -13.55 4.56 -4.08
N PRO A 26 -13.59 4.79 -2.76
CA PRO A 26 -12.38 4.80 -1.94
C PRO A 26 -11.71 3.42 -1.96
N GLY A 27 -10.38 3.40 -2.00
CA GLY A 27 -9.55 2.21 -1.83
C GLY A 27 -8.35 2.52 -0.95
N LEU A 28 -7.90 1.51 -0.20
CA LEU A 28 -6.69 1.58 0.61
C LEU A 28 -5.46 1.74 -0.30
N VAL A 29 -4.57 2.66 0.03
CA VAL A 29 -3.27 2.86 -0.65
C VAL A 29 -2.12 2.50 0.27
N ALA A 30 -2.24 2.87 1.54
CA ALA A 30 -1.30 2.50 2.59
C ALA A 30 -2.10 2.22 3.88
N PRO A 31 -1.76 1.17 4.63
CA PRO A 31 -2.47 0.83 5.85
C PRO A 31 -2.16 1.82 6.97
N ASP A 32 -2.88 1.68 8.08
CA ASP A 32 -2.51 2.32 9.33
C ASP A 32 -1.34 1.55 9.95
N TRP A 33 -0.19 2.18 10.19
CA TRP A 33 0.98 1.50 10.76
C TRP A 33 1.24 1.94 12.20
N THR A 34 1.54 0.96 13.05
CA THR A 34 2.32 1.18 14.28
C THR A 34 3.63 0.43 14.16
N VAL A 35 4.74 1.16 14.26
CA VAL A 35 6.08 0.59 14.11
C VAL A 35 6.83 0.73 15.42
N THR A 36 7.46 -0.36 15.87
CA THR A 36 8.37 -0.37 17.03
C THR A 36 9.77 -0.72 16.58
N THR A 37 10.75 0.09 16.97
CA THR A 37 12.18 -0.14 16.68
C THR A 37 12.90 -0.62 17.93
N LEU A 38 13.64 -1.73 17.81
CA LEU A 38 14.32 -2.39 18.91
C LEU A 38 15.81 -2.63 18.58
N ASP A 39 16.67 -2.65 19.61
CA ASP A 39 18.05 -3.13 19.50
C ASP A 39 18.12 -4.67 19.51
N ALA A 40 19.31 -5.22 19.29
CA ALA A 40 19.54 -6.67 19.34
C ALA A 40 19.23 -7.32 20.72
N SER A 41 19.12 -6.51 21.78
CA SER A 41 18.69 -6.93 23.12
C SER A 41 17.18 -6.73 23.36
N HIS A 42 16.41 -6.44 22.30
CA HIS A 42 14.98 -6.14 22.32
C HIS A 42 14.60 -4.91 23.16
N ARG A 43 15.50 -3.93 23.28
CA ARG A 43 15.22 -2.67 23.96
C ARG A 43 14.80 -1.60 22.95
N PRO A 44 13.80 -0.76 23.25
CA PRO A 44 13.37 0.28 22.32
C PRO A 44 14.47 1.30 22.01
N ILE A 45 14.56 1.69 20.73
CA ILE A 45 15.50 2.71 20.25
C ILE A 45 14.73 3.97 19.87
N SER A 46 15.00 5.08 20.56
CA SER A 46 14.45 6.39 20.19
C SER A 46 15.32 7.12 19.17
N GLY A 47 14.73 8.07 18.43
CA GLY A 47 15.47 8.88 17.47
C GLY A 47 15.80 8.18 16.14
N ILE A 48 15.20 7.02 15.87
CA ILE A 48 15.31 6.34 14.57
C ILE A 48 14.34 7.00 13.60
N THR A 49 14.80 7.30 12.40
CA THR A 49 13.91 7.74 11.32
C THR A 49 13.32 6.51 10.65
N VAL A 50 12.01 6.44 10.62
CA VAL A 50 11.27 5.44 9.85
C VAL A 50 10.58 6.17 8.71
N ARG A 51 10.70 5.61 7.52
CA ARG A 51 10.07 6.07 6.29
C ARG A 51 9.01 5.08 5.87
N GLU A 52 7.79 5.55 5.67
CA GLU A 52 6.81 4.83 4.87
C GLU A 52 6.99 5.23 3.40
N VAL A 53 7.10 4.23 2.53
CA VAL A 53 7.03 4.43 1.08
C VAL A 53 5.79 3.74 0.56
N TRP A 54 4.92 4.47 -0.14
CA TRP A 54 3.69 3.90 -0.72
C TRP A 54 3.46 4.34 -2.16
N LYS A 55 2.76 3.49 -2.91
CA LYS A 55 2.34 3.76 -4.29
C LYS A 55 1.15 2.89 -4.65
N HIS A 56 0.19 3.46 -5.39
CA HIS A 56 -0.79 2.64 -6.11
C HIS A 56 -0.36 2.48 -7.58
N TYR A 57 0.29 1.36 -7.93
CA TYR A 57 0.90 1.14 -9.24
C TYR A 57 -0.07 1.28 -10.42
N SER A 58 -1.35 0.92 -10.23
CA SER A 58 -2.37 1.08 -11.27
C SER A 58 -2.93 2.50 -11.41
N LEU A 59 -2.56 3.44 -10.54
CA LEU A 59 -3.11 4.80 -10.54
C LEU A 59 -2.01 5.87 -10.62
N GLU A 60 -0.77 5.51 -10.34
CA GLU A 60 0.34 6.44 -10.10
C GLU A 60 1.62 5.95 -10.75
N SER A 61 2.38 6.89 -11.31
CA SER A 61 3.72 6.63 -11.83
C SER A 61 4.83 6.87 -10.80
N ILE A 62 4.58 7.67 -9.77
CA ILE A 62 5.55 8.11 -8.77
C ILE A 62 5.18 7.54 -7.40
N SER A 63 6.19 7.14 -6.61
CA SER A 63 6.02 6.72 -5.21
C SER A 63 6.00 7.94 -4.29
N HIS A 64 5.34 7.81 -3.16
CA HIS A 64 5.32 8.81 -2.10
C HIS A 64 6.10 8.31 -0.90
N GLU A 65 6.60 9.26 -0.11
CA GLU A 65 7.40 8.98 1.07
C GLU A 65 6.95 9.89 2.22
N GLU A 66 6.96 9.35 3.43
CA GLU A 66 6.78 10.12 4.66
C GLU A 66 7.75 9.62 5.71
N ASP A 67 8.46 10.55 6.36
CA ASP A 67 9.42 10.26 7.42
C ASP A 67 8.85 10.67 8.78
N HIS A 68 9.02 9.80 9.75
CA HIS A 68 8.76 10.10 11.15
C HIS A 68 9.90 9.58 12.02
N VAL A 69 10.08 10.20 13.19
CA VAL A 69 11.14 9.84 14.14
C VAL A 69 10.54 9.13 15.34
N THR A 70 11.16 8.02 15.74
CA THR A 70 10.68 7.22 16.88
C THR A 70 10.77 8.00 18.19
N ASN A 71 9.72 7.87 19.00
CA ASN A 71 9.60 8.52 20.30
C ASN A 71 10.47 7.82 21.37
N SER A 72 10.32 8.23 22.64
CA SER A 72 11.06 7.65 23.77
C SER A 72 10.78 6.16 24.03
N THR A 73 9.68 5.61 23.50
CA THR A 73 9.35 4.19 23.55
C THR A 73 9.73 3.45 22.28
N GLY A 74 10.54 4.07 21.40
CA GLY A 74 10.99 3.50 20.13
C GLY A 74 9.87 3.32 19.10
N GLN A 75 8.75 4.01 19.26
CA GLN A 75 7.56 3.86 18.44
C GLN A 75 7.31 5.04 17.50
N VAL A 76 6.65 4.74 16.40
CA VAL A 76 6.19 5.70 15.42
C VAL A 76 4.90 5.21 14.73
N HIS A 77 4.09 6.14 14.25
CA HIS A 77 2.78 5.85 13.68
C HIS A 77 2.60 6.55 12.33
N PHE A 78 2.06 5.81 11.36
CA PHE A 78 1.67 6.35 10.06
C PHE A 78 0.16 6.15 9.89
N ALA A 79 -0.54 7.24 9.57
CA ALA A 79 -1.99 7.21 9.42
C ALA A 79 -2.41 6.49 8.13
N ARG A 80 -3.55 5.80 8.20
CA ARG A 80 -4.16 5.16 7.02
C ARG A 80 -4.32 6.13 5.84
N ARG A 81 -3.94 5.67 4.64
CA ARG A 81 -4.08 6.41 3.38
C ARG A 81 -5.09 5.76 2.45
N GLN A 82 -6.06 6.56 1.99
CA GLN A 82 -7.06 6.13 1.01
C GLN A 82 -7.07 7.04 -0.20
N ARG A 83 -7.40 6.45 -1.36
CA ARG A 83 -7.59 7.18 -2.61
C ARG A 83 -8.86 6.74 -3.30
N ARG A 84 -9.60 7.71 -3.84
CA ARG A 84 -10.77 7.43 -4.67
C ARG A 84 -10.33 7.18 -6.11
N SER A 85 -10.82 6.10 -6.68
CA SER A 85 -10.61 5.76 -8.09
C SER A 85 -11.72 4.85 -8.59
N SER A 86 -11.97 4.90 -9.89
CA SER A 86 -12.97 4.05 -10.52
C SER A 86 -12.40 2.66 -10.80
N VAL A 87 -13.27 1.65 -10.88
CA VAL A 87 -12.85 0.28 -11.21
C VAL A 87 -12.22 0.22 -12.60
N ALA A 88 -12.82 0.94 -13.56
CA ALA A 88 -12.27 1.07 -14.90
C ALA A 88 -10.86 1.70 -14.89
N GLY A 89 -10.66 2.76 -14.10
CA GLY A 89 -9.35 3.42 -13.99
C GLY A 89 -8.28 2.50 -13.44
N ARG A 90 -8.59 1.72 -12.39
CA ARG A 90 -7.66 0.72 -11.82
C ARG A 90 -7.31 -0.37 -12.83
N PHE A 91 -8.31 -0.88 -13.57
CA PHE A 91 -8.09 -1.92 -14.57
C PHE A 91 -7.23 -1.42 -15.73
N LEU A 92 -7.58 -0.26 -16.31
CA LEU A 92 -6.86 0.32 -17.42
C LEU A 92 -5.43 0.72 -17.04
N GLY A 93 -5.22 1.25 -15.83
CA GLY A 93 -3.88 1.59 -15.37
C GLY A 93 -3.02 0.36 -15.11
N CYS A 94 -3.58 -0.74 -14.58
CA CYS A 94 -2.87 -2.00 -14.47
C CYS A 94 -2.51 -2.58 -15.85
N LEU A 95 -3.44 -2.55 -16.81
CA LEU A 95 -3.16 -2.96 -18.18
C LEU A 95 -2.04 -2.09 -18.80
N GLY A 96 -2.06 -0.78 -18.57
CA GLY A 96 -0.99 0.12 -18.98
C GLY A 96 0.37 -0.26 -18.40
N GLN A 97 0.44 -0.59 -17.10
CA GLN A 97 1.66 -1.08 -16.46
C GLN A 97 2.17 -2.34 -17.15
N VAL A 98 1.32 -3.37 -17.30
CA VAL A 98 1.66 -4.64 -17.96
C VAL A 98 2.20 -4.42 -19.39
N LEU A 99 1.57 -3.53 -20.15
CA LEU A 99 2.02 -3.22 -21.50
C LEU A 99 3.36 -2.45 -21.55
N SER A 100 3.67 -1.67 -20.50
CA SER A 100 4.87 -0.84 -20.45
C SER A 100 6.09 -1.52 -19.84
N THR A 101 5.93 -2.35 -18.81
CA THR A 101 7.02 -2.95 -18.03
C THR A 101 7.05 -4.48 -18.09
N GLY A 102 6.05 -5.11 -18.73
CA GLY A 102 6.04 -6.57 -18.97
C GLY A 102 6.09 -7.37 -17.67
N ALA A 103 7.13 -8.21 -17.51
CA ALA A 103 7.28 -9.11 -16.37
C ALA A 103 7.48 -8.40 -15.02
N GLU A 104 7.89 -7.12 -15.03
CA GLU A 104 8.08 -6.31 -13.82
C GLU A 104 6.82 -5.52 -13.44
N ALA A 105 5.71 -5.74 -14.15
CA ALA A 105 4.48 -5.00 -13.90
C ALA A 105 3.90 -5.33 -12.53
N SER A 106 3.76 -4.29 -11.72
CA SER A 106 3.04 -4.33 -10.46
C SER A 106 1.68 -3.65 -10.62
N CYS A 107 0.67 -4.15 -9.92
CA CYS A 107 -0.68 -3.58 -9.91
C CYS A 107 -1.21 -3.48 -8.49
N GLY A 108 -2.12 -2.52 -8.27
CA GLY A 108 -2.71 -2.30 -6.95
C GLY A 108 -1.88 -1.42 -6.01
N PRO A 109 -2.32 -1.29 -4.76
CA PRO A 109 -1.61 -0.58 -3.71
C PRO A 109 -0.40 -1.37 -3.24
N HIS A 110 0.66 -0.66 -2.85
CA HIS A 110 1.86 -1.21 -2.26
C HIS A 110 2.41 -0.20 -1.27
N SER A 111 2.73 -0.64 -0.05
CA SER A 111 3.41 0.16 0.96
C SER A 111 4.47 -0.69 1.66
N TYR A 112 5.57 -0.07 2.07
CA TYR A 112 6.63 -0.69 2.86
C TYR A 112 7.32 0.34 3.75
N LEU A 113 8.02 -0.16 4.76
CA LEU A 113 8.75 0.65 5.74
C LEU A 113 10.25 0.50 5.54
N VAL A 114 10.98 1.60 5.76
CA VAL A 114 12.45 1.62 5.81
C VAL A 114 12.86 2.36 7.08
N ALA A 115 13.77 1.79 7.88
CA ALA A 115 14.32 2.48 9.04
C ALA A 115 15.80 2.86 8.80
N PHE A 116 16.18 4.04 9.23
CA PHE A 116 17.55 4.54 9.18
C PHE A 116 17.85 5.51 10.33
N GLY A 117 19.11 5.58 10.73
CA GLY A 117 19.53 6.36 11.88
C GLY A 117 21.02 6.68 11.84
N LYS A 118 21.44 7.65 12.67
CA LYS A 118 22.85 8.03 12.76
C LYS A 118 23.67 6.84 13.27
N GLY A 119 24.54 6.31 12.42
CA GLY A 119 25.38 5.14 12.72
C GLY A 119 24.75 3.79 12.38
N ILE A 120 23.63 3.76 11.66
CA ILE A 120 22.92 2.55 11.23
C ILE A 120 22.76 2.60 9.71
N ASP A 121 23.14 1.52 9.01
CA ASP A 121 22.86 1.38 7.58
C ASP A 121 21.42 0.87 7.37
N THR A 122 20.76 1.38 6.33
CA THR A 122 19.35 1.12 5.97
C THR A 122 18.99 -0.37 5.86
N MET A 123 19.98 -1.27 5.67
CA MET A 123 19.79 -2.71 5.45
C MET A 123 20.01 -3.57 6.71
N ASP A 124 20.37 -2.97 7.84
CA ASP A 124 20.66 -3.68 9.09
C ASP A 124 19.42 -4.06 9.90
N TRP A 125 18.23 -3.71 9.42
CA TRP A 125 16.98 -4.05 10.08
C TRP A 125 16.48 -5.42 9.63
N GLN A 126 15.98 -6.19 10.57
CA GLN A 126 15.14 -7.34 10.33
C GLN A 126 13.71 -6.97 10.69
N ASP A 127 12.78 -7.12 9.73
CA ASP A 127 11.36 -7.08 10.04
C ASP A 127 10.99 -8.42 10.69
N ALA A 128 10.78 -8.40 11.99
CA ALA A 128 10.52 -9.61 12.78
C ALA A 128 9.06 -10.05 12.68
N GLU A 129 8.15 -9.10 12.44
CA GLU A 129 6.70 -9.32 12.42
C GLU A 129 6.06 -8.34 11.43
N GLN A 130 6.19 -8.61 10.13
CA GLN A 130 5.36 -7.91 9.14
C GLN A 130 4.01 -8.64 9.06
N GLU A 131 2.95 -8.03 9.56
CA GLU A 131 1.61 -8.40 9.09
C GLU A 131 1.53 -8.11 7.58
N ASN A 132 0.68 -8.83 6.85
CA ASN A 132 0.71 -8.82 5.39
C ASN A 132 0.32 -7.42 4.83
N GLY A 133 1.33 -6.64 4.41
CA GLY A 133 1.37 -5.16 4.29
C GLY A 133 0.36 -4.44 3.41
N THR A 134 -0.65 -5.12 2.86
CA THR A 134 -1.73 -4.48 2.08
C THR A 134 -3.09 -5.17 2.19
N SER A 135 -3.21 -6.31 2.89
CA SER A 135 -4.49 -7.04 2.97
C SER A 135 -5.41 -6.53 4.07
N GLU A 136 -4.84 -5.97 5.14
CA GLU A 136 -5.60 -5.44 6.28
C GLU A 136 -5.48 -3.91 6.36
N PRO A 137 -6.49 -3.23 6.92
CA PRO A 137 -6.50 -1.77 6.95
C PRO A 137 -5.70 -1.20 8.14
N TRP A 138 -5.18 -2.05 9.02
CA TRP A 138 -4.22 -1.74 10.08
C TRP A 138 -3.09 -2.78 10.05
N GLN A 139 -1.90 -2.38 10.45
CA GLN A 139 -0.70 -3.22 10.48
C GLN A 139 0.21 -2.82 11.65
N SER A 140 0.86 -3.82 12.23
CA SER A 140 1.98 -3.60 13.15
C SER A 140 3.26 -4.16 12.54
N SER A 141 4.40 -3.49 12.77
CA SER A 141 5.72 -4.00 12.40
C SER A 141 6.72 -3.77 13.53
N THR A 142 7.54 -4.78 13.79
CA THR A 142 8.65 -4.71 14.73
C THR A 142 9.97 -4.81 13.97
N LEU A 143 10.71 -3.71 13.94
CA LEU A 143 12.01 -3.62 13.28
C LEU A 143 13.11 -3.82 14.32
N ILE A 144 13.91 -4.87 14.14
CA ILE A 144 15.02 -5.21 15.04
C ILE A 144 16.34 -4.88 14.34
N LEU A 145 17.18 -4.08 15.00
CA LEU A 145 18.53 -3.80 14.54
C LEU A 145 19.41 -5.04 14.77
N LYS A 146 20.07 -5.52 13.72
CA LYS A 146 20.86 -6.77 13.77
C LYS A 146 22.12 -6.69 14.63
N HIS A 147 22.65 -5.50 14.92
CA HIS A 147 23.96 -5.29 15.54
C HIS A 147 23.95 -4.23 16.64
#